data_AF-A0A356X5X4-F1
#
_entry.id   AF-A0A356X5X4-F1
#
_cell.length_a   1.000
_cell.length_b   1.000
_cell.length_c   1.000
_cell.angle_alpha   90.00
_cell.angle_beta   90.00
_cell.angle_gamma   90.00
#
_symmetry.space_group_name_H-M   'P 1'
#
loop_
_entity.id
_entity.type
_entity.pdbx_description
1 polymer ?
#
loop_
_entity_poly.entity_id
_entity_poly.type
_entity_poly.pdbx_seq_one_letter_code
_entity_poly.pdbx_strand_id
1 'polypeptide(L)'
;MDNLPRFLFYASGVFIISAAFTLFSSEFLVKISDPTFVGTLFLLGFGLVYMNIISVSGRRFMRRLQGPNPIPYIFGLLVAAPPLIWVQIYDTGLGQSNLTFQFTVILACALGSYLGHRTGLKAQVKFQQNMEEYLNQDQ
;
A
#
# COMPACT_ATOMS: atom_id res chain seq x y z
N MET A 1 -10.19 21.05 -6.24
CA MET A 1 -9.97 19.75 -5.55
C MET A 1 -11.22 18.88 -5.67
N ASP A 2 -11.70 18.64 -6.90
CA ASP A 2 -13.05 18.05 -7.16
C ASP A 2 -13.16 16.54 -6.91
N ASN A 3 -12.09 15.91 -6.41
CA ASN A 3 -12.05 14.48 -6.09
C ASN A 3 -11.91 14.19 -4.59
N LEU A 4 -12.18 15.17 -3.72
CA LEU A 4 -12.02 15.04 -2.27
C LEU A 4 -12.87 13.89 -1.65
N PRO A 5 -14.15 13.70 -2.02
CA PRO A 5 -14.93 12.56 -1.51
C PRO A 5 -14.32 11.20 -1.91
N ARG A 6 -13.81 11.11 -3.14
CA ARG A 6 -13.14 9.90 -3.62
C ARG A 6 -11.83 9.67 -2.86
N PHE A 7 -11.04 10.73 -2.65
CA PHE A 7 -9.80 10.62 -1.87
C PHE A 7 -10.09 10.10 -0.46
N LEU A 8 -11.07 10.69 0.24
CA LEU A 8 -11.42 10.28 1.60
C LEU A 8 -11.87 8.82 1.67
N PHE A 9 -12.69 8.35 0.70
CA PHE A 9 -13.14 6.96 0.63
C PHE A 9 -11.96 5.97 0.47
N TYR A 10 -11.01 6.28 -0.42
CA TYR A 10 -9.84 5.43 -0.60
C TYR A 10 -8.88 5.52 0.59
N ALA A 11 -8.67 6.72 1.14
CA ALA A 11 -7.82 6.93 2.30
C ALA A 11 -8.33 6.14 3.52
N SER A 12 -9.62 6.22 3.83
CA SER A 12 -10.23 5.48 4.93
C SER A 12 -10.20 3.97 4.68
N GLY A 13 -10.55 3.52 3.47
CA GLY A 13 -10.53 2.10 3.13
C GLY A 13 -9.12 1.50 3.24
N VAL A 14 -8.11 2.18 2.71
CA VAL A 14 -6.71 1.74 2.76
C VAL A 14 -6.19 1.72 4.20
N PHE A 15 -6.55 2.73 5.00
CA PHE A 15 -6.20 2.76 6.43
C PHE A 15 -6.84 1.60 7.20
N ILE A 16 -8.14 1.35 7.01
CA ILE A 16 -8.87 0.26 7.67
C ILE A 16 -8.28 -1.10 7.28
N ILE A 17 -7.99 -1.31 5.99
CA ILE A 17 -7.39 -2.57 5.51
C ILE A 17 -6.01 -2.77 6.14
N SER A 18 -5.17 -1.71 6.20
CA SER A 18 -3.86 -1.79 6.84
C SER A 18 -3.97 -2.10 8.34
N ALA A 19 -4.87 -1.42 9.05
CA ALA A 19 -5.10 -1.63 10.47
C ALA A 19 -5.62 -3.06 10.74
N ALA A 20 -6.63 -3.51 9.98
CA ALA A 20 -7.17 -4.86 10.10
C ALA A 20 -6.09 -5.91 9.85
N PHE A 21 -5.30 -5.76 8.77
CA PHE A 21 -4.20 -6.67 8.49
C PHE A 21 -3.19 -6.69 9.64
N THR A 22 -2.80 -5.53 10.17
CA THR A 22 -1.87 -5.42 11.31
C THR A 22 -2.40 -6.14 12.56
N LEU A 23 -3.70 -6.03 12.85
CA LEU A 23 -4.33 -6.72 13.98
C LEU A 23 -4.38 -8.24 13.79
N PHE A 24 -4.79 -8.70 12.60
CA PHE A 24 -4.87 -10.14 12.31
C PHE A 24 -3.50 -10.82 12.25
N SER A 25 -2.48 -10.06 11.86
CA SER A 25 -1.14 -10.58 11.65
C SER A 25 -0.20 -10.37 12.82
N SER A 26 -0.67 -9.73 13.90
CA SER A 26 0.11 -9.42 15.10
C SER A 26 0.73 -10.67 15.74
N GLU A 27 -0.04 -11.75 15.84
CA GLU A 27 0.40 -13.05 16.37
C GLU A 27 1.53 -13.68 15.55
N PHE A 28 1.62 -13.34 14.26
CA PHE A 28 2.65 -13.85 13.36
C PHE A 28 3.92 -13.00 13.37
N LEU A 29 3.93 -11.82 14.01
CA LEU A 29 5.11 -10.96 14.08
C LEU A 29 6.26 -11.61 14.83
N VAL A 30 5.98 -12.45 15.82
CA VAL A 30 7.00 -13.21 16.56
C VAL A 30 7.85 -14.08 15.62
N LYS A 31 7.26 -14.60 14.53
CA LYS A 31 7.96 -15.44 13.55
C LYS A 31 9.05 -14.69 12.79
N ILE A 32 8.99 -13.36 12.75
CA ILE A 32 10.02 -12.52 12.12
C ILE A 32 11.32 -12.56 12.93
N SER A 33 11.24 -12.82 14.23
CA SER A 33 12.40 -12.94 15.12
C SER A 33 13.15 -14.26 14.96
N ASP A 34 12.58 -15.24 14.25
CA ASP A 34 13.26 -16.51 14.00
C ASP A 34 14.46 -16.29 13.05
N PRO A 35 15.70 -16.66 13.43
CA PRO A 35 16.90 -16.46 12.61
C PRO A 35 16.97 -17.38 11.38
N THR A 36 15.95 -18.23 11.19
CA THR A 36 15.85 -19.18 10.10
C THR A 36 15.29 -18.49 8.85
N PHE A 37 15.46 -19.11 7.67
CA PHE A 37 14.84 -18.68 6.41
C PHE A 37 13.33 -18.36 6.54
N VAL A 38 12.62 -19.07 7.42
CA VAL A 38 11.20 -18.83 7.71
C VAL A 38 10.94 -17.39 8.17
N GLY A 39 11.76 -16.84 9.08
CA GLY A 39 11.57 -15.47 9.56
C GLY A 39 11.77 -14.41 8.49
N THR A 40 12.74 -14.62 7.59
CA THR A 40 12.93 -13.77 6.41
C THR A 40 11.74 -13.85 5.45
N LEU A 41 11.18 -15.04 5.26
CA LEU A 41 10.00 -15.24 4.40
C LEU A 41 8.78 -14.51 4.95
N PHE A 42 8.54 -14.57 6.26
CA PHE A 42 7.49 -13.78 6.92
C PHE A 42 7.75 -12.29 6.74
N LEU A 43 8.95 -11.79 7.04
CA LEU A 43 9.32 -10.38 6.88
C LEU A 43 9.05 -9.85 5.46
N LEU A 44 9.48 -10.60 4.45
CA LEU A 44 9.23 -10.25 3.04
C LEU A 44 7.75 -10.36 2.70
N GLY A 45 7.05 -11.39 3.19
CA GLY A 45 5.61 -11.56 2.99
C GLY A 45 4.82 -10.37 3.53
N PHE A 46 5.13 -9.92 4.75
CA PHE A 46 4.58 -8.71 5.35
C PHE A 46 4.82 -7.49 4.48
N GLY A 47 6.08 -7.26 4.07
CA GLY A 47 6.41 -6.16 3.17
C GLY A 47 5.61 -6.21 1.86
N LEU A 48 5.52 -7.38 1.23
CA LEU A 48 4.77 -7.56 -0.01
C LEU A 48 3.27 -7.27 0.15
N VAL A 49 2.65 -7.63 1.28
CA VAL A 49 1.23 -7.31 1.52
C VAL A 49 1.04 -5.80 1.61
N TYR A 50 1.81 -5.09 2.44
CA TYR A 50 1.70 -3.63 2.55
C TYR A 50 1.99 -2.93 1.21
N MET A 51 3.01 -3.40 0.49
CA MET A 51 3.33 -2.92 -0.86
C MET A 51 2.15 -3.12 -1.84
N ASN A 52 1.48 -4.28 -1.78
CA ASN A 52 0.33 -4.58 -2.63
C ASN A 52 -0.88 -3.71 -2.31
N ILE A 53 -1.19 -3.50 -1.03
CA ILE A 53 -2.31 -2.64 -0.61
C ILE A 53 -2.16 -1.25 -1.24
N ILE A 54 -0.97 -0.65 -1.15
CA ILE A 54 -0.70 0.69 -1.68
C ILE A 54 -0.71 0.70 -3.20
N SER A 55 0.00 -0.24 -3.84
CA SER A 55 0.14 -0.25 -5.30
C SER A 55 -1.20 -0.48 -6.01
N VAL A 56 -2.04 -1.39 -5.51
CA VAL A 56 -3.37 -1.66 -6.08
C VAL A 56 -4.30 -0.46 -5.87
N SER A 57 -4.33 0.09 -4.66
CA SER A 57 -5.22 1.21 -4.31
C SER A 57 -4.81 2.48 -5.04
N GLY A 58 -3.51 2.79 -5.07
CA GLY A 58 -2.94 3.91 -5.83
C GLY A 58 -3.24 3.81 -7.33
N ARG A 59 -3.03 2.63 -7.93
CA ARG A 59 -3.35 2.39 -9.34
C ARG A 59 -4.84 2.59 -9.64
N ARG A 60 -5.73 2.03 -8.81
CA ARG A 60 -7.19 2.15 -8.99
C ARG A 60 -7.67 3.58 -8.87
N PHE A 61 -7.14 4.32 -7.91
CA PHE A 61 -7.45 5.73 -7.70
C PHE A 61 -6.98 6.59 -8.88
N MET A 62 -5.74 6.38 -9.34
CA MET A 62 -5.15 7.12 -10.45
C MET A 62 -5.84 6.87 -11.79
N ARG A 63 -6.35 5.66 -12.06
CA ARG A 63 -6.96 5.32 -13.36
C ARG A 63 -8.00 6.33 -13.87
N ARG A 64 -8.71 7.01 -12.98
CA ARG A 64 -9.77 7.98 -13.31
C ARG A 64 -9.34 9.45 -13.16
N LEU A 65 -8.04 9.70 -12.98
CA LEU A 65 -7.46 11.04 -12.90
C LEU A 65 -6.73 11.38 -14.20
N GLN A 66 -6.55 12.67 -14.45
CA GLN A 66 -5.74 13.16 -15.55
C GLN A 66 -4.38 13.60 -15.01
N GLY A 67 -3.31 12.92 -15.45
CA GLY A 67 -1.94 13.29 -15.15
C GLY A 67 -1.37 12.78 -13.81
N PRO A 68 -0.11 13.15 -13.51
CA PRO A 68 0.60 12.74 -12.31
C PRO A 68 -0.05 13.33 -11.06
N ASN A 69 -0.13 12.52 -10.00
CA ASN A 69 -0.79 12.91 -8.77
C ASN A 69 -0.02 12.37 -7.55
N PRO A 70 0.22 13.19 -6.50
CA PRO A 70 0.97 12.77 -5.32
C PRO A 70 0.20 11.80 -4.38
N ILE A 71 -1.09 11.56 -4.61
CA ILE A 71 -1.94 10.77 -3.70
C ILE A 71 -1.43 9.35 -3.38
N PRO A 72 -0.83 8.58 -4.31
CA PRO A 72 -0.26 7.26 -3.98
C PRO A 72 0.79 7.31 -2.86
N TYR A 73 1.56 8.40 -2.75
CA TYR A 73 2.52 8.60 -1.67
C TYR A 73 1.83 8.87 -0.32
N ILE A 74 0.71 9.61 -0.34
CA ILE A 74 -0.11 9.83 0.85
C ILE A 74 -0.70 8.51 1.35
N PHE A 75 -1.15 7.64 0.44
CA PHE A 75 -1.60 6.29 0.81
C PHE A 75 -0.47 5.46 1.40
N GLY A 76 0.77 5.59 0.91
CA GLY A 76 1.93 4.97 1.52
C GLY A 76 2.11 5.34 2.99
N LEU A 77 1.98 6.64 3.32
CA LEU A 77 2.07 7.12 4.70
C LEU A 77 0.93 6.58 5.58
N LEU A 78 -0.31 6.59 5.05
CA LEU A 78 -1.47 6.09 5.78
C LEU A 78 -1.41 4.58 6.04
N VAL A 79 -0.85 3.80 5.10
CA VAL A 79 -0.68 2.34 5.28
C VAL A 79 0.45 2.02 6.24
N ALA A 80 1.53 2.80 6.21
CA ALA A 80 2.66 2.59 7.11
C ALA A 80 2.33 2.93 8.57
N ALA A 81 1.44 3.88 8.82
CA ALA A 81 1.15 4.35 10.17
C ALA A 81 0.62 3.24 11.11
N PRO A 82 -0.43 2.45 10.78
CA PRO A 82 -0.93 1.40 11.67
C PRO A 82 0.14 0.40 12.14
N PRO A 83 0.91 -0.28 11.27
CA PRO A 83 1.92 -1.24 11.71
C PRO A 83 3.07 -0.61 12.50
N LEU A 84 3.51 0.60 12.10
CA LEU A 84 4.60 1.29 12.81
C LEU A 84 4.18 1.72 14.22
N ILE A 85 2.95 2.21 14.37
CA ILE A 85 2.40 2.60 15.68
C ILE A 85 2.14 1.35 16.53
N TRP A 86 1.56 0.30 15.93
CA TRP A 86 1.18 -0.92 16.65
C TRP A 86 2.38 -1.59 17.34
N VAL A 87 3.48 -1.73 16.63
CA VAL A 87 4.71 -2.38 17.13
C VAL A 87 5.40 -1.56 18.23
N GLN A 88 5.09 -0.27 18.37
CA GLN A 88 5.61 0.59 19.44
C GLN A 88 4.77 0.55 20.71
N ILE A 89 3.46 0.28 20.58
CA ILE A 89 2.52 0.27 21.71
C ILE A 89 2.38 -1.13 22.30
N TYR A 90 2.38 -2.17 21.46
CA TYR A 90 2.20 -3.56 21.88
C TYR A 90 3.51 -4.35 21.81
N ASP A 91 3.75 -5.18 22.82
CA ASP A 91 4.82 -6.16 22.76
C ASP A 91 4.45 -7.27 21.77
N THR A 92 5.02 -7.15 20.58
CA THR A 92 4.78 -8.03 19.44
C THR A 92 5.79 -9.19 19.37
N GLY A 93 6.67 -9.32 20.37
CA GLY A 93 7.73 -10.33 20.40
C GLY A 93 8.79 -10.16 19.32
N LEU A 94 8.87 -8.96 18.71
CA LEU A 94 9.86 -8.63 17.69
C LEU A 94 11.28 -8.47 18.24
N GLY A 95 11.45 -8.21 19.55
CA GLY A 95 12.76 -8.08 20.19
C GLY A 95 13.74 -7.22 19.40
N GLN A 96 14.88 -7.79 19.00
CA GLN A 96 15.90 -7.11 18.19
C GLN A 96 15.50 -6.89 16.72
N SER A 97 14.55 -7.67 16.19
CA SER A 97 14.05 -7.58 14.82
C SER A 97 13.06 -6.44 14.61
N ASN A 98 12.68 -5.73 15.67
CA ASN A 98 11.72 -4.62 15.61
C ASN A 98 12.15 -3.53 14.61
N LEU A 99 13.40 -3.06 14.69
CA LEU A 99 13.92 -2.06 13.75
C LEU A 99 13.91 -2.58 12.31
N THR A 100 14.34 -3.82 12.09
CA THR A 100 14.35 -4.44 10.77
C THR A 100 12.93 -4.53 10.17
N PHE A 101 11.93 -4.87 10.99
CA PHE A 101 10.53 -4.87 10.57
C PHE A 101 10.07 -3.47 10.16
N GLN A 102 10.30 -2.45 10.99
CA GLN A 102 9.90 -1.08 10.68
C GLN A 102 10.54 -0.56 9.39
N PHE A 103 11.85 -0.77 9.21
CA PHE A 103 12.55 -0.42 7.98
C PHE A 103 11.97 -1.15 6.76
N THR A 104 11.65 -2.43 6.90
CA THR A 104 11.05 -3.22 5.81
C THR A 104 9.68 -2.69 5.43
N VAL A 105 8.82 -2.36 6.40
CA VAL A 105 7.50 -1.77 6.15
C VAL A 105 7.63 -0.42 5.46
N ILE A 106 8.53 0.45 5.92
CA ILE A 106 8.78 1.75 5.29
C ILE A 106 9.23 1.59 3.84
N LEU A 107 10.20 0.71 3.58
CA LEU A 107 10.69 0.43 2.23
C LEU A 107 9.60 -0.17 1.34
N ALA A 108 8.84 -1.13 1.85
CA ALA A 108 7.73 -1.73 1.15
C ALA A 108 6.65 -0.70 0.79
N CYS A 109 6.35 0.23 1.70
CA CYS A 109 5.38 1.28 1.47
C CYS A 109 5.88 2.31 0.44
N ALA A 110 7.16 2.68 0.49
CA ALA A 110 7.79 3.55 -0.50
C ALA A 110 7.77 2.92 -1.89
N LEU A 111 8.17 1.64 -2.00
CA LEU A 111 8.13 0.87 -3.25
C LEU A 111 6.69 0.72 -3.77
N GLY A 112 5.75 0.41 -2.89
CA GLY A 112 4.33 0.29 -3.24
C GLY A 112 3.75 1.60 -3.77
N SER A 113 4.14 2.73 -3.19
CA SER A 113 3.74 4.07 -3.64
C SER A 113 4.33 4.39 -5.02
N TYR A 114 5.63 4.12 -5.22
CA TYR A 114 6.30 4.34 -6.50
C TYR A 114 5.72 3.47 -7.63
N LEU A 115 5.54 2.18 -7.37
CA LEU A 115 4.94 1.25 -8.33
C LEU A 115 3.47 1.58 -8.59
N GLY A 116 2.71 1.93 -7.56
CA GLY A 116 1.33 2.39 -7.66
C GLY A 116 1.20 3.63 -8.55
N HIS A 117 2.09 4.60 -8.38
CA HIS A 117 2.12 5.81 -9.21
C HIS A 117 2.43 5.48 -10.68
N ARG A 118 3.51 4.73 -10.94
CA ARG A 118 3.93 4.38 -12.30
C ARG A 118 2.90 3.53 -13.04
N THR A 119 2.30 2.55 -12.36
CA THR A 119 1.26 1.70 -12.94
C THR A 119 -0.08 2.43 -13.07
N GLY A 120 -0.36 3.39 -12.18
CA GLY A 120 -1.49 4.31 -12.26
C GLY A 120 -1.45 5.16 -13.52
N LEU A 121 -0.32 5.78 -13.84
CA LEU A 121 -0.12 6.56 -15.07
C LEU A 121 -0.38 5.72 -16.33
N LYS A 122 0.18 4.51 -16.39
CA LYS A 122 -0.08 3.59 -17.50
C LYS A 122 -1.56 3.24 -17.63
N ALA A 123 -2.26 3.06 -16.50
CA ALA A 123 -3.68 2.75 -16.48
C ALA A 123 -4.55 3.94 -16.91
N GLN A 124 -4.12 5.19 -16.65
CA GLN A 124 -4.79 6.40 -17.14
C GLN A 124 -4.75 6.47 -18.67
N VAL A 125 -3.56 6.33 -19.26
CA VAL A 125 -3.38 6.38 -20.72
C VAL A 125 -4.25 5.31 -21.40
N LYS A 126 -4.21 4.08 -20.89
CA LYS A 126 -5.05 3.00 -21.41
C LYS A 126 -6.55 3.29 -21.26
N PHE A 127 -6.96 3.93 -20.17
CA PHE A 127 -8.36 4.32 -19.98
C PHE A 127 -8.81 5.38 -20.99
N GLN A 128 -7.96 6.35 -21.30
CA GLN A 128 -8.23 7.37 -22.32
C GLN A 128 -8.32 6.75 -23.73
N GLN A 129 -7.36 5.91 -24.10
CA GLN A 129 -7.37 5.18 -25.38
C GLN A 129 -8.65 4.38 -25.58
N ASN A 130 -9.05 3.61 -24.55
CA ASN A 130 -10.30 2.85 -24.62
C ASN A 130 -11.51 3.77 -24.82
N MET A 131 -11.56 4.95 -24.18
CA MET A 131 -12.69 5.87 -24.34
C MET A 131 -12.74 6.48 -25.74
N GLU A 132 -11.60 6.81 -26.33
CA GLU A 132 -11.52 7.28 -27.73
C GLU A 132 -11.99 6.17 -28.70
N GLU A 133 -11.59 4.92 -28.48
CA GLU A 133 -12.04 3.78 -29.28
C GLU A 133 -13.57 3.58 -29.21
N TYR A 134 -14.15 3.65 -28.01
CA TYR A 134 -15.61 3.54 -27.85
C TYR A 134 -16.36 4.69 -28.54
N LEU A 135 -15.88 5.93 -28.40
CA LEU A 135 -16.53 7.09 -29.02
C LEU A 135 -16.47 7.06 -30.54
N ASN A 136 -15.40 6.52 -31.12
CA ASN A 136 -15.23 6.38 -32.56
C ASN A 136 -16.01 5.19 -33.16
N GLN A 137 -16.45 4.23 -32.35
CA GLN A 137 -17.31 3.13 -32.81
C GLN A 137 -18.79 3.54 -32.94
N ASP A 138 -19.22 4.56 -32.19
CA ASP A 138 -20.59 5.06 -32.20
C ASP A 138 -20.83 6.18 -33.24
N GLN A 139 -19.79 6.57 -34.02
CA GLN A 139 -19.87 7.51 -35.14
C GLN A 139 -19.89 6.79 -36.50
#